data_AF-A0A2V3U1P8-F1
#
_entry.id   AF-A0A2V3U1P8-F1
#
_cell.length_a   1.000
_cell.length_b   1.000
_cell.length_c   1.000
_cell.angle_alpha   90.00
_cell.angle_beta   90.00
_cell.angle_gamma   90.00
#
_symmetry.space_group_name_H-M   'P 1'
#
loop_
_entity.id
_entity.type
_entity.pdbx_description
1 polymer ?
#
loop_
_entity_poly.entity_id
_entity_poly.type
_entity_poly.pdbx_seq_one_letter_code
_entity_poly.pdbx_strand_id
1 'polypeptide(L)' 'MLQWATLNVGPRFGMLLHHTDADQEWANDRHASFGRLDVALDEAPHRGWTVVDMRAAWKVVDPFEVK' A
#
# COMPACT_ATOMS: atom_id res chain seq x y z
N MET A 1 -10.13 -5.85 -7.26
CA MET A 1 -10.96 -5.10 -6.29
C MET A 1 -10.77 -3.58 -6.40
N LEU A 2 -9.55 -3.04 -6.20
CA LEU A 2 -9.32 -1.58 -6.20
C LEU A 2 -9.69 -0.88 -7.51
N GLN A 3 -9.39 -1.52 -8.66
CA GLN A 3 -9.87 -1.08 -9.97
C GLN A 3 -11.37 -0.89 -10.00
N TRP A 4 -12.17 -1.92 -9.74
CA TRP A 4 -13.63 -1.82 -9.73
C TRP A 4 -14.17 -0.74 -8.77
N ALA A 5 -13.54 -0.54 -7.62
CA ALA A 5 -13.93 0.49 -6.68
C ALA A 5 -13.68 1.93 -7.20
N THR A 6 -12.78 2.10 -8.16
CA THR A 6 -12.32 3.42 -8.67
C THR A 6 -12.69 3.69 -10.14
N LEU A 7 -13.36 2.76 -10.83
CA LEU A 7 -13.68 2.87 -12.27
C LEU A 7 -14.77 3.90 -12.63
N ASN A 8 -15.68 4.22 -11.71
CA ASN A 8 -16.82 5.09 -11.99
C ASN A 8 -16.57 6.56 -11.63
N VAL A 9 -17.27 7.46 -12.32
CA VAL A 9 -17.22 8.91 -12.09
C VAL A 9 -17.75 9.27 -10.70
N GLY A 10 -17.10 10.26 -10.07
CA GLY A 10 -17.43 10.77 -8.74
C GLY A 10 -16.27 10.61 -7.75
N PRO A 11 -16.38 11.17 -6.54
CA PRO A 11 -15.34 11.04 -5.53
C PRO A 11 -15.09 9.58 -5.16
N ARG A 12 -13.84 9.14 -5.31
CA ARG A 12 -13.34 7.81 -4.94
C ARG A 12 -11.97 7.96 -4.30
N PHE A 13 -11.65 7.04 -3.40
CA PHE A 13 -10.34 6.98 -2.79
C PHE A 13 -9.77 5.57 -2.99
N GLY A 14 -8.61 5.50 -3.63
CA GLY A 14 -7.85 4.26 -3.79
C GLY A 14 -6.48 4.45 -3.16
N MET A 15 -6.10 3.53 -2.28
CA MET A 15 -4.81 3.56 -1.60
C MET A 15 -4.20 2.16 -1.60
N LEU A 16 -2.88 2.11 -1.84
CA LEU A 16 -2.05 0.94 -1.67
C LEU A 16 -1.05 1.23 -0.56
N LEU A 17 -0.95 0.33 0.42
CA LEU A 17 0.11 0.35 1.41
C LEU A 17 1.25 -0.53 0.89
N HIS A 18 2.41 0.08 0.65
CA HIS A 18 3.63 -0.62 0.29
C HIS A 18 4.40 -0.93 1.56
N HIS A 19 4.47 -2.22 1.90
CA HIS A 19 5.19 -2.70 3.08
C HIS A 19 6.70 -2.67 2.83
N THR A 20 7.31 -1.53 3.13
CA THR A 20 8.74 -1.23 2.95
C THR A 20 9.55 -1.28 4.23
N ASP A 21 8.90 -1.38 5.39
CA ASP A 21 9.56 -1.44 6.68
C ASP A 21 9.80 -2.89 7.08
N ALA A 22 11.00 -3.41 6.79
CA ALA A 22 11.43 -4.75 7.20
C ALA A 22 11.84 -4.84 8.68
N ASP A 23 12.03 -3.68 9.33
CA ASP A 23 12.56 -3.61 10.69
C ASP A 23 11.41 -3.67 11.72
N GLN A 24 10.29 -3.00 11.41
CA GLN A 24 9.08 -2.98 12.25
C GLN A 24 7.97 -3.91 11.75
N GLU A 25 7.96 -4.24 10.46
CA GLU A 25 7.05 -5.23 9.89
C GLU A 25 7.76 -6.11 8.84
N TRP A 26 7.00 -6.84 8.03
CA TRP A 26 7.54 -7.63 6.94
C TRP A 26 7.72 -6.77 5.69
N ALA A 27 8.92 -6.72 5.10
CA ALA A 27 9.10 -6.13 3.77
C ALA A 27 8.60 -7.11 2.69
N ASN A 28 7.40 -6.88 2.17
CA ASN A 28 6.86 -7.64 1.06
C ASN A 28 7.30 -7.01 -0.25
N ASP A 29 8.20 -7.68 -0.95
CA ASP A 29 8.68 -7.23 -2.25
C ASP A 29 7.80 -7.77 -3.40
N ARG A 30 8.07 -7.35 -4.64
CA ARG A 30 7.37 -7.78 -5.87
C ARG A 30 7.31 -9.30 -6.06
N HIS A 31 8.09 -10.08 -5.32
CA HIS A 31 8.13 -11.55 -5.36
C HIS A 31 7.43 -12.24 -4.17
N ALA A 32 6.69 -11.51 -3.33
CA ALA A 32 6.01 -12.09 -2.18
C ALA A 32 5.02 -13.20 -2.59
N SER A 33 5.05 -14.33 -1.86
CA SER A 33 4.14 -15.46 -2.08
C SER A 33 2.68 -15.14 -1.72
N PHE A 34 2.47 -14.14 -0.86
CA PHE A 34 1.18 -13.63 -0.44
C PHE A 34 1.22 -12.09 -0.45
N GLY A 35 0.10 -11.43 -0.76
CA GLY A 35 0.03 -9.96 -0.75
C GLY A 35 0.84 -9.25 -1.85
N ARG A 36 1.23 -9.96 -2.92
CA ARG A 36 1.99 -9.37 -4.03
C ARG A 36 1.26 -8.20 -4.67
N LEU A 37 1.95 -7.06 -4.71
CA LEU A 37 1.41 -5.77 -5.16
C LEU A 37 2.01 -5.25 -6.49
N ASP A 38 2.89 -6.03 -7.12
CA ASP A 38 3.66 -5.66 -8.33
C ASP A 38 2.83 -4.93 -9.41
N VAL A 39 1.81 -5.59 -9.95
CA VAL A 39 0.93 -5.01 -11.00
C VAL A 39 0.19 -3.78 -10.50
N ALA A 40 -0.28 -3.78 -9.26
CA ALA A 40 -1.05 -2.66 -8.70
C ALA A 40 -0.16 -1.44 -8.43
N LEU A 41 1.11 -1.63 -8.05
CA LEU A 41 2.09 -0.55 -7.90
C LEU A 41 2.39 0.13 -9.23
N ASP A 42 2.51 -0.66 -10.31
CA ASP A 42 2.72 -0.11 -11.65
C ASP A 42 1.46 0.60 -12.18
N GLU A 43 0.25 0.12 -11.85
CA GLU A 43 -1.01 0.76 -12.25
C GLU A 43 -1.37 2.01 -11.43
N ALA A 44 -0.91 2.12 -10.19
CA ALA A 44 -1.27 3.20 -9.27
C ALA A 44 -1.13 4.63 -9.85
N PRO A 45 0.01 5.02 -10.46
CA PRO A 45 0.14 6.36 -11.03
C PRO A 45 -0.83 6.62 -12.18
N HIS A 46 -1.20 5.58 -12.94
CA HIS A 46 -2.10 5.72 -14.09
C HIS A 46 -3.57 5.85 -13.66
N ARG A 47 -3.91 5.31 -12.48
CA ARG A 47 -5.27 5.28 -11.95
C ARG A 47 -5.50 6.33 -10.85
N GLY A 48 -4.48 7.10 -10.51
CA GLY A 48 -4.54 8.09 -9.43
C GLY A 48 -4.69 7.46 -8.04
N TRP A 49 -4.21 6.24 -7.85
CA TRP A 49 -4.18 5.61 -6.53
C TRP A 49 -3.00 6.13 -5.72
N THR A 50 -3.24 6.45 -4.46
CA THR A 50 -2.19 6.86 -3.54
C THR A 50 -1.39 5.65 -3.11
N VAL A 51 -0.07 5.67 -3.32
CA VAL A 51 0.84 4.66 -2.75
C VAL A 51 1.45 5.24 -1.49
N VAL A 52 1.26 4.56 -0.36
CA VAL A 52 1.85 4.91 0.92
C VAL A 52 3.05 3.99 1.17
N ASP A 53 4.23 4.58 1.31
CA ASP A 53 5.42 3.89 1.80
C ASP A 53 5.34 3.80 3.33
N MET A 54 5.24 2.58 3.86
CA MET A 54 5.04 2.35 5.29
C MET A 54 6.19 2.92 6.13
N ARG A 55 7.43 2.61 5.76
CA ARG A 55 8.63 3.06 6.47
C ARG A 55 8.75 4.58 6.55
N ALA A 56 8.40 5.25 5.46
CA ALA A 56 8.50 6.71 5.39
C ALA A 56 7.31 7.43 6.06
N ALA A 57 6.12 6.85 6.01
CA ALA A 57 4.90 7.53 6.44
C ALA A 57 4.50 7.25 7.90
N TRP A 58 4.84 6.08 8.43
CA TRP A 58 4.34 5.63 9.73
C TRP A 58 5.39 5.80 10.82
N LYS A 59 4.97 6.36 11.95
CA LYS A 59 5.84 6.54 13.13
C LYS A 59 5.78 5.36 14.10
N VAL A 60 4.69 4.60 14.02
CA VAL A 60 4.33 3.49 14.90
C VAL A 60 3.65 2.49 13.99
N VAL A 61 4.09 1.24 14.02
CA VAL A 61 3.47 0.16 13.24
C VAL A 61 2.73 -0.79 14.17
N ASP A 62 3.34 -1.14 15.30
CA ASP A 62 2.74 -2.02 16.30
C ASP A 62 2.16 -1.19 17.47
N PRO A 63 0.89 -1.43 17.87
CA PRO A 63 0.25 -0.69 18.96
C PRO A 63 0.99 -0.77 20.31
N PHE A 64 1.84 -1.77 20.54
CA PHE A 64 2.62 -1.93 21.77
C PHE A 64 3.89 -1.05 21.82
N GLU A 65 4.25 -0.37 20.73
CA GLU A 65 5.38 0.57 20.67
C GLU A 65 5.09 1.90 21.38
N VAL A 66 3.81 2.24 21.56
CA VAL A 66 3.38 3.46 22.23
C VAL A 66 3.07 3.15 23.69
N LYS A 67 3.88 3.70 24.60
CA LYS A 67 3.65 3.65 26.06
C LYS A 67 2.66 4.71 26.53
#